data_AF-A0A6J4QD37-F1
#
_entry.id   AF-A0A6J4QD37-F1
#
_cell.length_a   1.000
_cell.length_b   1.000
_cell.length_c   1.000
_cell.angle_alpha   90.00
_cell.angle_beta   90.00
_cell.angle_gamma   90.00
#
_symmetry.space_group_name_H-M   'P 1'
#
loop_
_entity.id
_entity.type
_entity.pdbx_description
1 polymer ?
#
loop_
_entity_poly.entity_id
_entity_poly.type
_entity_poly.pdbx_seq_one_letter_code
_entity_poly.pdbx_strand_id
1 'polypeptide(L)' 'MDDGAVESYWRAYLETLPADSPARRHTYEAWSFGDSPRMADELGALVVSGRKTATCMALWEVEADEEPMPRVGERS' A
#
# COMPACT_ATOMS: atom_id res chain seq x y z
N MET A 1 6.75 -11.13 3.89
CA MET A 1 5.53 -10.55 4.49
C MET A 1 4.65 -11.70 4.91
N ASP A 2 3.87 -11.56 5.99
CA ASP A 2 2.91 -12.61 6.38
C ASP A 2 1.56 -12.31 5.71
N ASP A 3 1.28 -13.00 4.61
CA ASP A 3 0.07 -12.79 3.80
C ASP A 3 -1.22 -13.01 4.60
N GLY A 4 -1.19 -13.89 5.62
CA GLY A 4 -2.33 -14.12 6.50
C GLY A 4 -2.64 -12.93 7.41
N ALA A 5 -1.60 -12.28 7.93
CA ALA A 5 -1.73 -11.07 8.73
C ALA A 5 -2.24 -9.88 7.89
N VAL A 6 -1.75 -9.73 6.65
CA VAL A 6 -2.19 -8.68 5.72
C VAL A 6 -3.66 -8.85 5.37
N GLU A 7 -4.08 -10.06 5.00
CA GLU A 7 -5.48 -10.34 4.66
C GLU A 7 -6.42 -10.11 5.86
N SER A 8 -5.97 -10.47 7.07
CA SER A 8 -6.74 -10.22 8.30
C SER A 8 -6.89 -8.72 8.59
N TYR A 9 -5.82 -7.95 8.38
CA TYR A 9 -5.85 -6.49 8.52
C TYR A 9 -6.77 -5.83 7.49
N TRP A 10 -6.70 -6.26 6.22
CA TRP A 10 -7.57 -5.75 5.17
C TRP A 10 -9.06 -5.98 5.47
N ARG A 11 -9.41 -7.20 5.91
CA ARG A 11 -10.79 -7.52 6.34
C ARG A 11 -11.25 -6.65 7.50
N ALA A 12 -10.41 -6.49 8.52
CA ALA A 12 -10.72 -5.62 9.66
C ALA A 12 -10.96 -4.17 9.22
N TYR A 13 -10.16 -3.63 8.29
CA TYR A 13 -10.41 -2.31 7.70
C TYR A 13 -11.76 -2.24 6.99
N LEU A 14 -12.10 -3.22 6.14
CA LEU A 14 -13.38 -3.25 5.44
C LEU A 14 -14.58 -3.32 6.38
N GLU A 15 -14.46 -4.00 7.53
CA GLU A 15 -15.50 -4.07 8.56
C GLU A 15 -15.80 -2.70 9.21
N THR A 16 -14.84 -1.77 9.20
CA THR A 16 -15.06 -0.40 9.71
C THR A 16 -15.92 0.45 8.77
N LEU A 17 -16.15 0.01 7.53
CA LEU A 17 -16.83 0.79 6.50
C LEU A 17 -18.31 0.40 6.34
N PRO A 18 -19.17 1.31 5.87
CA PRO A 18 -20.54 0.98 5.46
C PRO A 18 -20.59 -0.16 4.45
N ALA A 19 -21.68 -0.93 4.45
CA ALA A 19 -21.86 -2.10 3.58
C ALA A 19 -21.81 -1.75 2.07
N ASP A 20 -22.20 -0.54 1.70
CA ASP A 20 -22.23 -0.01 0.34
C ASP A 20 -20.95 0.74 -0.07
N SER A 21 -19.96 0.83 0.83
CA SER A 21 -18.70 1.51 0.57
C SER A 21 -18.01 0.96 -0.69
N PRO A 22 -17.67 1.80 -1.69
CA PRO A 22 -16.96 1.37 -2.88
C PRO A 22 -15.66 0.63 -2.57
N ALA A 23 -14.98 1.00 -1.46
CA ALA A 23 -13.76 0.38 -0.95
C ALA A 23 -13.85 -1.15 -0.84
N ARG A 24 -15.03 -1.70 -0.58
CA ARG A 24 -15.27 -3.14 -0.47
C ARG A 24 -15.11 -3.90 -1.78
N ARG A 25 -15.05 -3.21 -2.92
CA ARG A 25 -14.79 -3.79 -4.26
C ARG A 25 -13.36 -3.58 -4.74
N HIS A 26 -12.52 -2.87 -3.98
CA HIS A 26 -11.13 -2.66 -4.36
C HIS A 26 -10.27 -3.85 -3.94
N THR A 27 -9.23 -4.11 -4.72
CA THR A 27 -8.09 -4.92 -4.33
C THR A 27 -7.06 -4.05 -3.62
N TYR A 28 -6.13 -4.69 -2.91
CA TYR A 28 -4.96 -4.04 -2.32
C TYR A 28 -3.69 -4.67 -2.88
N GLU A 29 -2.60 -3.91 -2.81
CA GLU A 29 -1.24 -4.44 -2.91
C GLU A 29 -0.56 -4.30 -1.55
N ALA A 30 0.44 -5.12 -1.26
CA ALA A 30 1.15 -5.03 0.01
C ALA A 30 2.66 -5.10 -0.22
N TRP A 31 3.35 -4.03 0.17
CA TRP A 31 4.79 -3.86 -0.02
C TRP A 31 5.37 -2.97 1.08
N SER A 32 6.69 -2.93 1.20
CA SER A 32 7.40 -2.13 2.19
C SER A 32 8.20 -1.02 1.53
N PHE A 33 8.27 0.16 2.17
CA PHE A 33 9.11 1.24 1.69
C PHE A 33 10.61 0.94 1.84
N GLY A 34 11.41 1.44 0.90
CA GLY A 34 12.86 1.38 0.98
C GLY A 34 13.43 0.00 0.69
N ASP A 35 14.74 -0.13 0.86
CA ASP A 35 15.53 -1.30 0.45
C ASP A 35 15.99 -2.20 1.62
N SER A 36 15.60 -1.84 2.84
CA SER A 36 16.05 -2.50 4.06
C SER A 36 15.00 -2.44 5.17
N PRO A 37 14.96 -3.43 6.10
CA PRO A 37 13.99 -3.43 7.19
C PRO A 37 14.01 -2.16 8.05
N ARG A 38 15.20 -1.65 8.36
CA ARG A 38 15.36 -0.39 9.11
C ARG A 38 14.72 0.79 8.37
N MET A 39 14.94 0.89 7.06
CA MET A 39 14.37 1.97 6.25
C MET A 39 12.85 1.82 6.12
N ALA A 40 12.34 0.58 6.00
CA ALA A 40 10.91 0.31 5.99
C ALA A 40 10.23 0.79 7.27
N ASP A 41 10.82 0.51 8.44
CA ASP A 41 10.29 0.98 9.73
C ASP A 41 10.32 2.50 9.84
N GLU A 42 11.43 3.13 9.48
CA GLU A 42 11.60 4.59 9.53
C GLU A 42 10.59 5.30 8.61
N LEU A 43 10.47 4.86 7.36
CA LEU A 43 9.55 5.44 6.38
C LEU A 43 8.09 5.12 6.71
N GLY A 44 7.79 3.91 7.18
CA GLY A 44 6.45 3.52 7.63
C GLY A 44 5.96 4.38 8.80
N ALA A 45 6.82 4.66 9.77
CA ALA A 45 6.50 5.58 10.87
C ALA A 45 6.19 7.01 10.37
N LEU A 46 6.83 7.48 9.30
CA LEU A 46 6.51 8.77 8.68
C LEU A 46 5.14 8.77 8.01
N VAL A 47 4.72 7.66 7.40
CA VAL A 47 3.38 7.53 6.80
C VAL A 47 2.30 7.49 7.89
N VAL A 48 2.48 6.65 8.92
CA VAL A 48 1.53 6.52 10.04
C VAL A 48 1.36 7.84 10.79
N SER A 49 2.44 8.62 10.96
CA SER A 49 2.38 9.95 11.57
C SER A 49 1.80 11.05 10.67
N GLY A 50 1.49 10.74 9.41
CA GLY A 50 0.94 11.69 8.43
C GLY A 50 1.96 12.68 7.85
N ARG A 51 3.26 12.50 8.13
CA ARG A 51 4.31 13.41 7.63
C ARG A 51 4.78 13.06 6.22
N LYS A 52 4.76 11.78 5.85
CA LYS A 52 5.04 11.31 4.47
C LYS A 52 3.72 11.01 3.77
N THR A 53 3.33 11.88 2.86
CA THR A 53 2.09 11.76 2.08
C THR A 53 2.33 11.56 0.57
N ALA A 54 3.58 11.28 0.19
CA ALA A 54 4.00 11.07 -1.20
C ALA A 54 5.10 10.02 -1.30
N THR A 55 5.17 9.36 -2.46
CA THR A 55 6.24 8.42 -2.84
C THR A 55 6.55 8.53 -4.33
N CYS A 56 7.65 7.94 -4.77
CA CYS A 56 8.05 7.85 -6.17
C CYS A 56 8.76 6.52 -6.43
N MET A 57 8.79 6.13 -7.71
CA MET A 57 9.51 4.98 -8.25
C MET A 57 10.26 5.42 -9.52
N ALA A 58 11.25 4.65 -9.95
CA ALA A 58 11.96 4.94 -11.18
C ALA A 58 11.09 4.56 -12.38
N LEU A 59 10.70 5.54 -13.19
CA LEU A 59 9.82 5.31 -14.34
C LEU A 59 10.37 4.26 -15.31
N TRP A 60 11.69 4.25 -15.51
CA TRP A 60 12.32 3.29 -16.42
C TRP A 60 12.18 1.83 -15.94
N GLU A 61 12.14 1.58 -14.63
CA GLU A 61 11.94 0.22 -14.08
C GLU A 61 10.52 -0.26 -14.40
N VAL A 62 9.52 0.60 -14.16
CA VAL A 62 8.12 0.33 -14.49
C VAL A 62 7.95 0.03 -15.98
N GLU A 63 8.61 0.81 -16.84
CA GLU A 63 8.57 0.61 -18.30
C GLU A 63 9.29 -0.68 -18.74
N ALA A 64 10.39 -1.04 -18.06
CA ALA A 64 11.18 -2.23 -18.39
C ALA A 64 10.51 -3.54 -17.92
N ASP A 65 9.86 -3.51 -16.76
CA ASP A 65 9.17 -4.67 -16.17
C ASP A 65 7.70 -4.80 -16.65
N GLU A 66 7.26 -3.88 -17.53
CA GLU A 66 5.87 -3.79 -18.03
C GLU A 66 4.82 -3.70 -16.89
N GLU A 67 5.19 -3.10 -15.77
CA GLU A 67 4.32 -2.94 -14.61
C GLU A 67 3.24 -1.86 -14.87
N PRO A 68 2.00 -2.06 -14.38
CA PRO A 68 0.96 -1.06 -14.51
C PRO A 68 1.30 0.18 -13.67
N MET A 69 1.20 1.37 -14.28
CA MET A 69 1.31 2.62 -13.53
C MET A 69 0.24 2.71 -12.43
N PRO A 70 0.60 3.18 -11.21
CA PRO A 70 -0.35 3.32 -10.12
C PRO A 70 -1.45 4.31 -10.48
N ARG A 71 -2.70 3.97 -10.15
CA ARG A 71 -3.88 4.77 -10.45
C ARG A 71 -4.47 5.40 -9.20
N VAL A 72 -5.08 6.57 -9.39
CA VAL A 72 -5.77 7.28 -8.31
C VAL A 72 -6.87 6.39 -7.71
N GLY A 73 -6.82 6.20 -6.40
CA GLY A 73 -7.81 5.43 -5.63
C GLY A 73 -7.42 3.97 -5.35
N GLU A 74 -6.31 3.48 -5.93
CA GLU A 74 -5.72 2.20 -5.55
C GLU A 74 -5.22 2.22 -4.10
N ARG A 75 -5.16 1.04 -3.48
CA ARG A 75 -4.84 0.86 -2.06
C ARG A 75 -3.61 -0.02 -1.92
N SER A 76 -2.67 0.43 -1.11
CA SER A 76 -1.43 -0.26 -0.75
C SER A 76 -1.23 -0.20 0.76
#